data_AF-E0IUP3-F1
#
_entry.id   AF-E0IUP3-F1
#
_cell.length_a   1.000
_cell.length_b   1.000
_cell.length_c   1.000
_cell.angle_alpha   90.00
_cell.angle_beta   90.00
_cell.angle_gamma   90.00
#
_symmetry.space_group_name_H-M   'P 1'
#
loop_
_entity.id
_entity.type
_entity.pdbx_description
1 polymer ?
#
loop_
_entity_poly.entity_id
_entity_poly.type
_entity_poly.pdbx_seq_one_letter_code
_entity_poly.pdbx_strand_id
1 'polypeptide(L)'
;MSNGIVLNHHSLPFASKEDADEGLLAFFTVLKVCRTAGLKILLIDEDQDKSLMGLELANGYFVRNWLASASKVAELADWCRFLKSLETKQPLFETVDIETLGDVLEVGLPGEDTGKAVLLAAFYFKTFLASFTALATWTNSHFKVWVFELDAIPEQRDETILNLSNSASLDVHGDELKQHRNTLLSTAKDIWLKRADLFPHLTLLSNQIGTSLQGWSARQNVLFKARDALNVLESFSEKWRSGEYVEYRHEYLRDLGLAAEVSGESDSVNNASKKKKERIFWLDDGRQVYCENHVKLPDGYRLHFYADAVNQRIYVAYLGPHLTL
;
A
#
# COMPACT_ATOMS: atom_id res chain seq x y z
N MET A 1 5.04 -17.51 -1.58
CA MET A 1 4.09 -16.68 -2.35
C MET A 1 4.73 -15.32 -2.51
N SER A 2 4.90 -14.86 -3.75
CA SER A 2 5.43 -13.51 -3.97
C SER A 2 4.42 -12.49 -3.42
N ASN A 3 4.93 -11.44 -2.78
CA ASN A 3 4.13 -10.35 -2.24
C ASN A 3 4.02 -9.24 -3.29
N GLY A 4 3.45 -9.57 -4.44
CA GLY A 4 3.45 -8.68 -5.60
C GLY A 4 2.18 -8.73 -6.43
N ILE A 5 2.04 -7.79 -7.37
CA ILE A 5 0.95 -7.59 -8.33
C ILE A 5 1.54 -7.63 -9.73
N VAL A 6 0.94 -8.38 -10.65
CA VAL A 6 1.50 -8.58 -11.99
C VAL A 6 1.17 -7.39 -12.89
N LEU A 7 2.19 -6.75 -13.48
CA LEU A 7 1.99 -5.72 -14.50
C LEU A 7 1.43 -6.37 -15.77
N ASN A 8 0.26 -5.92 -16.22
CA ASN A 8 -0.35 -6.40 -17.45
C ASN A 8 -0.07 -5.43 -18.61
N HIS A 9 1.11 -5.50 -19.22
CA HIS A 9 1.43 -4.68 -20.38
C HIS A 9 0.57 -5.02 -21.62
N HIS A 10 -0.05 -6.21 -21.70
CA HIS A 10 -0.98 -6.57 -22.78
C HIS A 10 -2.29 -5.76 -22.78
N SER A 11 -2.50 -4.92 -21.77
CA SER A 11 -3.61 -3.97 -21.73
C SER A 11 -3.35 -2.66 -22.49
N LEU A 12 -2.15 -2.49 -23.05
CA LEU A 12 -1.72 -1.39 -23.91
C LEU A 12 -1.74 -1.81 -25.41
N PRO A 13 -1.68 -0.86 -26.36
CA PRO A 13 -1.55 0.60 -26.21
C PRO A 13 -2.89 1.35 -26.17
N PHE A 14 -2.85 2.59 -25.70
CA PHE A 14 -3.89 3.61 -25.84
C PHE A 14 -3.99 4.11 -27.29
N ALA A 15 -5.18 4.60 -27.65
CA ALA A 15 -5.46 5.10 -29.00
C ALA A 15 -4.74 6.41 -29.34
N SER A 16 -4.50 7.25 -28.34
CA SER A 16 -3.87 8.57 -28.49
C SER A 16 -2.93 8.90 -27.33
N LYS A 17 -2.16 9.98 -27.49
CA LYS A 17 -1.30 10.50 -26.41
C LYS A 17 -2.15 11.05 -25.26
N GLU A 18 -3.24 11.71 -25.58
CA GLU A 18 -4.16 12.30 -24.61
C GLU A 18 -4.78 11.19 -23.73
N ASP A 19 -5.26 10.11 -24.35
CA ASP A 19 -5.78 8.93 -23.62
C ASP A 19 -4.69 8.27 -22.77
N ALA A 20 -3.46 8.22 -23.28
CA ALA A 20 -2.32 7.67 -22.55
C ALA A 20 -1.97 8.50 -21.30
N ASP A 21 -2.03 9.84 -21.39
CA ASP A 21 -1.75 10.72 -20.26
C ASP A 21 -2.78 10.52 -19.14
N GLU A 22 -4.07 10.47 -19.48
CA GLU A 22 -5.15 10.21 -18.51
C GLU A 22 -5.08 8.78 -17.94
N GLY A 23 -4.94 7.79 -18.81
CA GLY A 23 -4.88 6.39 -18.43
C GLY A 23 -3.68 6.05 -17.55
N LEU A 24 -2.53 6.71 -17.76
CA LEU A 24 -1.36 6.54 -16.90
C LEU A 24 -1.59 7.07 -15.48
N LEU A 25 -2.32 8.19 -15.32
CA LEU A 25 -2.66 8.72 -14.00
C LEU A 25 -3.64 7.81 -13.25
N ALA A 26 -4.62 7.24 -13.95
CA ALA A 26 -5.50 6.22 -13.40
C ALA A 26 -4.70 5.00 -12.93
N PHE A 27 -3.77 4.53 -13.75
CA PHE A 27 -2.88 3.43 -13.40
C PHE A 27 -1.98 3.74 -12.20
N PHE A 28 -1.40 4.94 -12.11
CA PHE A 28 -0.61 5.33 -10.94
C PHE A 28 -1.44 5.41 -9.66
N THR A 29 -2.72 5.74 -9.76
CA THR A 29 -3.64 5.69 -8.61
C THR A 29 -3.79 4.25 -8.12
N VAL A 30 -3.98 3.29 -9.02
CA VAL A 30 -3.98 1.85 -8.69
C VAL A 30 -2.67 1.45 -8.01
N LEU A 31 -1.51 1.81 -8.59
CA LEU A 31 -0.22 1.46 -8.01
C LEU A 31 0.03 2.06 -6.63
N LYS A 32 -0.44 3.29 -6.37
CA LYS A 32 -0.38 3.88 -5.03
C LYS A 32 -1.14 3.02 -4.02
N VAL A 33 -2.39 2.65 -4.33
CA VAL A 33 -3.20 1.81 -3.43
C VAL A 33 -2.55 0.45 -3.21
N CYS A 34 -2.08 -0.21 -4.27
CA CYS A 34 -1.37 -1.49 -4.17
C CYS A 34 -0.15 -1.40 -3.25
N ARG A 35 0.63 -0.32 -3.35
CA ARG A 35 1.77 -0.08 -2.48
C ARG A 35 1.35 0.14 -1.03
N THR A 36 0.26 0.86 -0.77
CA THR A 36 -0.29 0.99 0.59
C THR A 36 -0.80 -0.35 1.13
N ALA A 37 -1.23 -1.27 0.26
CA ALA A 37 -1.56 -2.64 0.64
C ALA A 37 -0.32 -3.51 0.88
N GLY A 38 0.88 -3.02 0.52
CA GLY A 38 2.13 -3.75 0.64
C GLY A 38 2.48 -4.63 -0.54
N LEU A 39 1.79 -4.47 -1.68
CA LEU A 39 2.10 -5.19 -2.92
C LEU A 39 3.25 -4.51 -3.69
N LYS A 40 4.13 -5.32 -4.26
CA LYS A 40 5.22 -4.91 -5.16
C LYS A 40 4.88 -5.24 -6.61
N ILE A 41 5.43 -4.55 -7.60
CA ILE A 41 5.08 -4.85 -9.00
C ILE A 41 5.93 -6.04 -9.48
N LEU A 42 5.29 -7.04 -10.08
CA LEU A 42 5.95 -8.17 -10.72
C LEU A 42 6.02 -7.88 -12.22
N LEU A 43 7.24 -7.89 -12.75
CA LEU A 43 7.51 -7.79 -14.18
C LEU A 43 7.81 -9.18 -14.68
N ILE A 44 7.11 -9.58 -15.73
CA ILE A 44 7.13 -10.96 -16.22
C ILE A 44 7.86 -11.05 -17.55
N ASP A 45 7.67 -10.07 -18.44
CA ASP A 45 8.33 -10.06 -19.74
C ASP A 45 9.63 -9.27 -19.66
N GLU A 46 10.77 -9.96 -19.55
CA GLU A 46 12.07 -9.28 -19.48
C GLU A 46 12.39 -8.46 -20.73
N ASP A 47 11.80 -8.73 -21.91
CA ASP A 47 12.09 -7.99 -23.13
C ASP A 47 11.24 -6.72 -23.26
N GLN A 48 10.00 -6.73 -22.77
CA GLN A 48 9.10 -5.58 -22.80
C GLN A 48 9.12 -4.74 -21.51
N ASP A 49 9.35 -5.36 -20.35
CA ASP A 49 9.05 -4.76 -19.06
C ASP A 49 10.29 -4.33 -18.25
N LYS A 50 11.52 -4.28 -18.79
CA LYS A 50 12.76 -3.96 -18.02
C LYS A 50 12.68 -2.75 -17.09
N SER A 51 11.84 -1.78 -17.43
CA SER A 51 11.48 -0.64 -16.57
C SER A 51 10.13 -0.08 -17.02
N LEU A 52 9.40 0.60 -16.13
CA LEU A 52 8.20 1.32 -16.54
C LEU A 52 8.53 2.39 -17.58
N MET A 53 9.74 2.98 -17.55
CA MET A 53 10.19 3.98 -18.54
C MET A 53 10.25 3.46 -19.98
N GLY A 54 10.40 2.14 -20.14
CA GLY A 54 10.44 1.44 -21.42
C GLY A 54 9.07 1.22 -22.03
N LEU A 55 8.01 1.30 -21.23
CA LEU A 55 6.65 0.93 -21.63
C LEU A 55 6.07 1.91 -22.65
N GLU A 56 5.64 1.37 -23.79
CA GLU A 56 4.96 2.13 -24.86
C GLU A 56 3.48 2.28 -24.51
N LEU A 57 3.05 3.51 -24.28
CA LEU A 57 1.68 3.83 -23.87
C LEU A 57 0.76 4.02 -25.08
N ALA A 58 1.25 4.71 -26.10
CA ALA A 58 0.58 4.88 -27.39
C ALA A 58 1.66 4.83 -28.49
N ASN A 59 1.27 4.71 -29.75
CA ASN A 59 2.22 4.58 -30.86
C ASN A 59 3.33 5.66 -30.83
N GLY A 60 4.57 5.24 -30.59
CA GLY A 60 5.75 6.09 -30.46
C GLY A 60 5.83 6.93 -29.18
N TYR A 61 4.93 6.75 -28.22
CA TYR A 61 4.81 7.52 -26.99
C TYR A 61 4.98 6.62 -25.76
N PHE A 62 6.06 6.84 -25.02
CA PHE A 62 6.46 6.00 -23.88
C PHE A 62 6.33 6.75 -22.54
N VAL A 63 6.36 6.02 -21.43
CA VAL A 63 6.36 6.61 -20.08
C VAL A 63 7.49 7.63 -19.89
N ARG A 64 8.68 7.40 -20.47
CA ARG A 64 9.78 8.39 -20.47
C ARG A 64 9.43 9.70 -21.17
N ASN A 65 8.62 9.65 -22.24
CA ASN A 65 8.14 10.83 -22.93
C ASN A 65 7.15 11.59 -22.05
N TRP A 66 6.22 10.87 -21.42
CA TRP A 66 5.29 11.44 -20.44
C TRP A 66 6.03 12.14 -19.30
N LEU A 67 7.05 11.50 -18.70
CA LEU A 67 7.82 12.09 -17.60
C LEU A 67 8.53 13.39 -18.05
N ALA A 68 9.08 13.41 -19.26
CA ALA A 68 9.75 14.60 -19.81
C ALA A 68 8.79 15.79 -20.01
N SER A 69 7.53 15.54 -20.40
CA SER A 69 6.51 16.59 -20.46
C SER A 69 5.94 16.94 -19.09
N ALA A 70 5.57 15.95 -18.29
CA ALA A 70 4.94 16.11 -16.98
C ALA A 70 5.85 16.82 -15.97
N SER A 71 7.17 16.63 -16.05
CA SER A 71 8.14 17.32 -15.19
C SER A 71 8.15 18.85 -15.35
N LYS A 72 7.52 19.38 -16.41
CA LYS A 72 7.38 20.82 -16.66
C LYS A 72 6.05 21.38 -16.15
N VAL A 73 5.16 20.52 -15.64
CA VAL A 73 3.82 20.87 -15.16
C VAL A 73 3.79 20.73 -13.64
N ALA A 74 3.49 21.82 -12.92
CA ALA A 74 3.59 21.86 -11.47
C ALA A 74 2.61 20.86 -10.81
N GLU A 75 1.42 20.71 -11.37
CA GLU A 75 0.34 19.83 -10.92
C GLU A 75 0.73 18.34 -11.02
N LEU A 76 1.67 17.99 -11.89
CA LEU A 76 2.14 16.61 -12.10
C LEU A 76 3.44 16.30 -11.34
N ALA A 77 3.97 17.25 -10.56
CA ALA A 77 5.23 17.10 -9.85
C ALA A 77 5.22 15.89 -8.88
N ASP A 78 4.11 15.66 -8.17
CA ASP A 78 3.98 14.53 -7.25
C ASP A 78 3.92 13.19 -7.97
N TRP A 79 3.26 13.11 -9.12
CA TRP A 79 3.26 11.92 -9.96
C TRP A 79 4.66 11.62 -10.52
N CYS A 80 5.40 12.66 -10.92
CA CYS A 80 6.79 12.51 -11.35
C CYS A 80 7.69 11.99 -10.22
N ARG A 81 7.53 12.49 -8.99
CA ARG A 81 8.26 11.97 -7.81
C ARG A 81 7.86 10.53 -7.50
N PHE A 82 6.57 10.21 -7.60
CA PHE A 82 6.06 8.86 -7.39
C PHE A 82 6.69 7.88 -8.37
N LEU A 83 6.63 8.16 -9.69
CA LEU A 83 7.24 7.33 -10.72
C LEU A 83 8.75 7.13 -10.49
N LYS A 84 9.50 8.21 -10.20
CA LYS A 84 10.93 8.10 -9.84
C LYS A 84 11.17 7.24 -8.60
N SER A 85 10.26 7.25 -7.63
CA SER A 85 10.34 6.40 -6.44
C SER A 85 10.10 4.92 -6.73
N LEU A 86 9.33 4.60 -7.78
CA LEU A 86 9.13 3.22 -8.24
C LEU A 86 10.41 2.66 -8.87
N GLU A 87 11.12 3.49 -9.66
CA GLU A 87 12.37 3.11 -10.32
C GLU A 87 13.56 2.97 -9.35
N THR A 88 13.65 3.86 -8.35
CA THR A 88 14.83 3.96 -7.47
C THR A 88 14.81 2.99 -6.28
N LYS A 89 13.63 2.48 -5.89
CA LYS A 89 13.48 1.53 -4.78
C LYS A 89 13.44 0.08 -5.29
N GLN A 90 14.51 -0.38 -5.92
CA GLN A 90 14.70 -1.83 -6.14
C GLN A 90 14.80 -2.51 -4.76
N PRO A 91 13.89 -3.43 -4.41
CA PRO A 91 13.33 -4.49 -5.25
C PRO A 91 11.81 -4.33 -5.41
N LEU A 92 11.36 -3.25 -6.06
CA LEU A 92 9.96 -3.09 -6.43
C LEU A 92 9.56 -4.03 -7.57
N PHE A 93 10.55 -4.48 -8.33
CA PHE A 93 10.48 -5.50 -9.37
C PHE A 93 11.13 -6.76 -8.85
N GLU A 94 10.34 -7.82 -8.73
CA GLU A 94 10.85 -9.18 -8.59
C GLU A 94 10.64 -9.79 -9.97
N THR A 95 11.71 -9.98 -10.73
CA THR A 95 11.62 -10.78 -11.95
C THR A 95 11.33 -12.20 -11.52
N VAL A 96 10.24 -12.74 -12.01
CA VAL A 96 9.88 -14.12 -11.76
C VAL A 96 10.10 -14.89 -13.05
N ASP A 97 11.01 -15.85 -13.00
CA ASP A 97 11.09 -16.88 -14.03
C ASP A 97 9.84 -17.76 -13.93
N ILE A 98 8.95 -17.61 -14.91
CA ILE A 98 7.78 -18.46 -15.10
C ILE A 98 7.94 -19.38 -16.33
N GLU A 99 9.11 -19.42 -16.98
CA GLU A 99 9.33 -20.22 -18.18
C GLU A 99 9.07 -21.70 -17.88
N THR A 100 9.63 -22.19 -16.78
CA THR A 100 9.41 -23.57 -16.29
C THR A 100 7.96 -23.86 -15.89
N LEU A 101 7.15 -22.83 -15.62
CA LEU A 101 5.71 -22.98 -15.37
C LEU A 101 4.92 -23.05 -16.68
N GLY A 102 5.35 -22.34 -17.71
CA GLY A 102 4.73 -22.35 -19.04
C GLY A 102 4.80 -23.72 -19.71
N ASP A 103 5.77 -24.56 -19.33
CA ASP A 103 5.87 -25.95 -19.78
C ASP A 103 4.80 -26.88 -19.15
N VAL A 104 4.21 -26.47 -18.02
CA VAL A 104 3.29 -27.30 -17.21
C VAL A 104 1.87 -26.76 -17.22
N LEU A 105 1.72 -25.43 -17.30
CA LEU A 105 0.47 -24.70 -17.15
C LEU A 105 0.36 -23.59 -18.18
N GLU A 106 -0.79 -23.51 -18.82
CA GLU A 106 -1.14 -22.41 -19.72
C GLU A 106 -2.43 -21.74 -19.24
N VAL A 107 -2.46 -20.40 -19.29
CA VAL A 107 -3.62 -19.61 -18.82
C VAL A 107 -3.94 -18.55 -19.86
N GLY A 108 -5.18 -18.52 -20.34
CA GLY A 108 -5.61 -17.60 -21.40
C GLY A 108 -7.03 -17.06 -21.23
N LEU A 109 -7.40 -16.13 -22.12
CA LEU A 109 -8.72 -15.53 -22.11
C LEU A 109 -9.74 -16.38 -22.89
N PRO A 110 -11.02 -16.39 -22.48
CA PRO A 110 -12.08 -17.05 -23.23
C PRO A 110 -12.12 -16.58 -24.70
N GLY A 111 -12.06 -17.53 -25.63
CA GLY A 111 -12.07 -17.25 -27.08
C GLY A 111 -10.69 -16.97 -27.68
N GLU A 112 -9.62 -17.01 -26.90
CA GLU A 112 -8.24 -17.05 -27.39
C GLU A 112 -7.69 -18.47 -27.37
N ASP A 113 -6.90 -18.82 -28.39
CA ASP A 113 -6.30 -20.16 -28.55
C ASP A 113 -4.92 -20.30 -27.86
N THR A 114 -4.41 -19.21 -27.29
CA THR A 114 -3.07 -19.16 -26.66
C THR A 114 -3.11 -18.43 -25.34
N GLY A 115 -2.37 -18.94 -24.37
CA GLY A 115 -2.22 -18.32 -23.06
C GLY A 115 -1.38 -17.05 -23.07
N LYS A 116 -1.38 -16.35 -21.94
CA LYS A 116 -0.55 -15.16 -21.71
C LYS A 116 0.25 -15.31 -20.42
N ALA A 117 1.54 -15.00 -20.49
CA ALA A 117 2.48 -15.03 -19.37
C ALA A 117 1.97 -14.28 -18.13
N VAL A 118 1.38 -13.10 -18.32
CA VAL A 118 0.83 -12.29 -17.22
C VAL A 118 -0.34 -12.98 -16.49
N LEU A 119 -1.19 -13.71 -17.22
CA LEU A 119 -2.31 -14.44 -16.63
C LEU A 119 -1.81 -15.66 -15.87
N LEU A 120 -0.84 -16.38 -16.44
CA LEU A 120 -0.16 -17.50 -15.78
C LEU A 120 0.48 -17.04 -14.46
N ALA A 121 1.22 -15.94 -14.48
CA ALA A 121 1.85 -15.39 -13.28
C ALA A 121 0.81 -14.99 -12.21
N ALA A 122 -0.24 -14.26 -12.60
CA ALA A 122 -1.27 -13.82 -11.66
C ALA A 122 -2.02 -15.01 -11.03
N PHE A 123 -2.33 -16.03 -11.82
CA PHE A 123 -2.92 -17.28 -11.36
C PHE A 123 -2.00 -18.04 -10.42
N TYR A 124 -0.74 -18.27 -10.82
CA TYR A 124 0.23 -19.05 -10.05
C TYR A 124 0.56 -18.40 -8.70
N PHE A 125 0.79 -17.08 -8.68
CA PHE A 125 1.07 -16.34 -7.46
C PHE A 125 -0.18 -16.03 -6.63
N LYS A 126 -1.38 -16.33 -7.15
CA LYS A 126 -2.67 -16.01 -6.54
C LYS A 126 -2.75 -14.54 -6.16
N THR A 127 -2.46 -13.69 -7.13
CA THR A 127 -2.40 -12.24 -6.93
C THR A 127 -3.17 -11.49 -8.00
N PHE A 128 -3.24 -10.17 -7.84
CA PHE A 128 -3.89 -9.25 -8.76
C PHE A 128 -3.08 -9.08 -10.06
N LEU A 129 -3.80 -8.81 -11.13
CA LEU A 129 -3.28 -8.09 -12.31
C LEU A 129 -3.43 -6.59 -12.09
N ALA A 130 -2.45 -5.81 -12.53
CA ALA A 130 -2.53 -4.37 -12.69
C ALA A 130 -2.62 -4.04 -14.18
N SER A 131 -3.80 -3.66 -14.65
CA SER A 131 -4.05 -3.38 -16.07
C SER A 131 -4.26 -1.89 -16.33
N PHE A 132 -3.89 -1.43 -17.52
CA PHE A 132 -4.31 -0.16 -18.08
C PHE A 132 -5.74 -0.27 -18.61
N THR A 133 -6.41 0.88 -18.73
CA THR A 133 -7.78 0.97 -19.26
C THR A 133 -7.83 1.21 -20.78
N ALA A 134 -6.71 1.06 -21.47
CA ALA A 134 -6.60 1.29 -22.92
C ALA A 134 -7.55 0.37 -23.72
N LEU A 135 -7.72 -0.86 -23.26
CA LEU A 135 -8.53 -1.88 -23.92
C LEU A 135 -9.65 -2.36 -23.00
N ALA A 136 -10.89 -2.33 -23.50
CA ALA A 136 -12.09 -2.69 -22.73
C ALA A 136 -12.06 -4.13 -22.17
N THR A 137 -11.39 -5.04 -22.85
CA THR A 137 -11.21 -6.42 -22.37
C THR A 137 -10.51 -6.47 -21.02
N TRP A 138 -9.72 -5.46 -20.66
CA TRP A 138 -8.90 -5.43 -19.44
C TRP A 138 -9.44 -4.51 -18.32
N THR A 139 -10.65 -3.96 -18.48
CA THR A 139 -11.22 -3.05 -17.47
C THR A 139 -12.03 -3.75 -16.37
N ASN A 140 -12.42 -5.01 -16.58
CA ASN A 140 -13.19 -5.76 -15.58
C ASN A 140 -12.37 -6.05 -14.33
N SER A 141 -13.00 -6.00 -13.16
CA SER A 141 -12.35 -6.31 -11.87
C SER A 141 -12.10 -7.81 -11.68
N HIS A 142 -12.82 -8.65 -12.42
CA HIS A 142 -12.68 -10.11 -12.41
C HIS A 142 -12.60 -10.61 -13.85
N PHE A 143 -11.54 -11.36 -14.17
CA PHE A 143 -11.42 -12.05 -15.46
C PHE A 143 -11.73 -13.51 -15.28
N LYS A 144 -12.62 -14.01 -16.13
CA LYS A 144 -12.67 -15.44 -16.40
C LYS A 144 -11.48 -15.78 -17.28
N VAL A 145 -10.75 -16.81 -16.91
CA VAL A 145 -9.66 -17.38 -17.68
C VAL A 145 -9.86 -18.87 -17.80
N TRP A 146 -9.38 -19.45 -18.89
CA TRP A 146 -9.19 -20.89 -18.93
C TRP A 146 -7.79 -21.21 -18.40
N VAL A 147 -7.68 -22.35 -17.72
CA VAL A 147 -6.42 -22.93 -17.24
C VAL A 147 -6.30 -24.31 -17.84
N PHE A 148 -5.15 -24.58 -18.44
CA PHE A 148 -4.83 -25.84 -19.10
C PHE A 148 -3.59 -26.46 -18.46
N GLU A 149 -3.71 -27.68 -17.97
CA GLU A 149 -2.61 -28.45 -17.39
C GLU A 149 -2.00 -29.33 -18.49
N LEU A 150 -0.77 -29.02 -18.90
CA LEU A 150 -0.07 -29.65 -20.02
C LEU A 150 0.43 -31.06 -19.69
N ASP A 151 0.69 -31.33 -18.41
CA ASP A 151 1.26 -32.59 -17.91
C ASP A 151 0.21 -33.67 -17.56
N ALA A 152 -1.08 -33.31 -17.57
CA ALA A 152 -2.18 -34.19 -17.19
C ALA A 152 -3.05 -34.57 -18.40
N ILE A 153 -4.06 -35.42 -18.18
CA ILE A 153 -5.15 -35.58 -19.17
C ILE A 153 -5.69 -34.17 -19.42
N PRO A 154 -5.73 -33.69 -20.67
CA PRO A 154 -6.02 -32.30 -20.98
C PRO A 154 -7.43 -31.95 -20.52
N GLU A 155 -7.52 -31.38 -19.32
CA GLU A 155 -8.74 -30.87 -18.73
C GLU A 155 -8.58 -29.36 -18.62
N GLN A 156 -9.36 -28.66 -19.44
CA GLN A 156 -9.50 -27.23 -19.32
C GLN A 156 -10.49 -26.93 -18.21
N ARG A 157 -10.12 -26.04 -17.30
CA ARG A 157 -11.04 -25.49 -16.29
C ARG A 157 -11.11 -23.98 -16.35
N ASP A 158 -12.26 -23.45 -15.95
CA ASP A 158 -12.48 -22.02 -15.85
C ASP A 158 -12.09 -21.54 -14.45
N GLU A 159 -11.30 -20.49 -14.39
CA GLU A 159 -10.85 -19.85 -13.16
C GLU A 159 -11.10 -18.35 -13.20
N THR A 160 -10.94 -17.69 -12.06
CA THR A 160 -11.07 -16.23 -11.95
C THR A 160 -9.79 -15.59 -11.47
N ILE A 161 -9.32 -14.58 -12.22
CA ILE A 161 -8.21 -13.72 -11.82
C ILE A 161 -8.75 -12.34 -11.44
N LEU A 162 -8.20 -11.79 -10.36
CA LEU A 162 -8.55 -10.46 -9.87
C LEU A 162 -7.73 -9.40 -10.59
N ASN A 163 -8.36 -8.29 -10.95
CA ASN A 163 -7.71 -7.23 -11.70
C ASN A 163 -8.01 -5.86 -11.10
N LEU A 164 -6.98 -5.02 -11.11
CA LEU A 164 -7.00 -3.63 -10.68
C LEU A 164 -6.63 -2.76 -11.87
N SER A 165 -7.59 -2.00 -12.38
CA SER A 165 -7.43 -1.15 -13.57
C SER A 165 -7.83 0.31 -13.32
N ASN A 166 -8.72 0.56 -12.37
CA ASN A 166 -9.25 1.89 -12.05
C ASN A 166 -9.85 1.92 -10.63
N SER A 167 -10.37 3.08 -10.22
CA SER A 167 -10.99 3.27 -8.90
C SER A 167 -12.14 2.29 -8.63
N ALA A 168 -12.97 1.96 -9.63
CA ALA A 168 -14.08 1.02 -9.43
C ALA A 168 -13.56 -0.38 -9.09
N SER A 169 -12.48 -0.84 -9.72
CA SER A 169 -11.85 -2.11 -9.36
C SER A 169 -11.19 -2.08 -7.96
N LEU A 170 -10.67 -0.93 -7.53
CA LEU A 170 -10.12 -0.75 -6.18
C LEU A 170 -11.22 -0.82 -5.11
N ASP A 171 -12.40 -0.25 -5.40
CA ASP A 171 -13.55 -0.33 -4.50
C ASP A 171 -14.06 -1.77 -4.35
N VAL A 172 -14.10 -2.53 -5.45
CA VAL A 172 -14.50 -3.95 -5.44
C VAL A 172 -13.56 -4.80 -4.58
N HIS A 173 -12.25 -4.58 -4.67
CA HIS A 173 -11.22 -5.40 -4.02
C HIS A 173 -10.65 -4.78 -2.75
N GLY A 174 -11.30 -3.73 -2.23
CA GLY A 174 -10.76 -2.92 -1.14
C GLY A 174 -10.56 -3.72 0.14
N ASP A 175 -11.42 -4.69 0.42
CA ASP A 175 -11.33 -5.50 1.64
C ASP A 175 -10.24 -6.58 1.53
N GLU A 176 -10.07 -7.20 0.36
CA GLU A 176 -8.97 -8.11 0.06
C GLU A 176 -7.61 -7.41 0.19
N LEU A 177 -7.49 -6.18 -0.33
CA LEU A 177 -6.28 -5.37 -0.21
C LEU A 177 -5.97 -5.02 1.25
N LYS A 178 -6.98 -4.67 2.05
CA LYS A 178 -6.82 -4.44 3.50
C LYS A 178 -6.42 -5.72 4.22
N GLN A 179 -7.03 -6.85 3.89
CA GLN A 179 -6.73 -8.15 4.50
C GLN A 179 -5.31 -8.59 4.19
N HIS A 180 -4.86 -8.36 2.95
CA HIS A 180 -3.49 -8.62 2.52
C HIS A 180 -2.50 -7.80 3.36
N ARG A 181 -2.69 -6.48 3.45
CA ARG A 181 -1.89 -5.60 4.31
C ARG A 181 -1.87 -6.08 5.77
N ASN A 182 -3.03 -6.47 6.30
CA ASN A 182 -3.16 -6.94 7.67
C ASN A 182 -2.42 -8.26 7.93
N THR A 183 -2.35 -9.14 6.93
CA THR A 183 -1.58 -10.39 7.00
C THR A 183 -0.09 -10.12 7.07
N LEU A 184 0.39 -9.11 6.33
CA LEU A 184 1.78 -8.64 6.40
C LEU A 184 2.13 -8.04 7.77
N LEU A 185 1.15 -7.66 8.57
CA LEU A 185 1.29 -7.01 9.88
C LEU A 185 0.74 -7.89 11.00
N SER A 186 0.88 -9.21 10.87
CA SER A 186 0.30 -10.18 11.80
C SER A 186 1.05 -10.26 13.13
N THR A 187 2.34 -9.92 13.17
CA THR A 187 3.13 -9.90 14.41
C THR A 187 3.70 -8.51 14.71
N ALA A 188 4.05 -8.26 15.97
CA ALA A 188 4.67 -7.00 16.38
C ALA A 188 6.04 -6.78 15.72
N LYS A 189 6.77 -7.88 15.49
CA LYS A 189 8.01 -7.88 14.72
C LYS A 189 7.77 -7.46 13.26
N ASP A 190 6.70 -7.94 12.64
CA ASP A 190 6.38 -7.55 11.25
C ASP A 190 6.01 -6.07 11.15
N ILE A 191 5.20 -5.56 12.09
CA ILE A 191 4.89 -4.13 12.19
C ILE A 191 6.18 -3.33 12.26
N TRP A 192 7.11 -3.73 13.14
CA TRP A 192 8.39 -3.05 13.26
C TRP A 192 9.20 -3.12 11.97
N LEU A 193 9.41 -4.30 11.40
CA LEU A 193 10.28 -4.48 10.23
C LEU A 193 9.73 -3.81 8.97
N LYS A 194 8.40 -3.80 8.76
CA LYS A 194 7.76 -3.25 7.56
C LYS A 194 7.35 -1.78 7.69
N ARG A 195 7.60 -1.14 8.83
CA ARG A 195 7.10 0.23 9.12
C ARG A 195 7.49 1.27 8.08
N ALA A 196 8.70 1.19 7.52
CA ALA A 196 9.19 2.15 6.55
C ALA A 196 8.44 2.05 5.20
N ASP A 197 7.94 0.86 4.87
CA ASP A 197 7.24 0.59 3.63
C ASP A 197 5.72 0.81 3.76
N LEU A 198 5.14 0.41 4.90
CA LEU A 198 3.68 0.42 5.12
C LEU A 198 3.18 1.65 5.90
N PHE A 199 4.05 2.35 6.61
CA PHE A 199 3.73 3.57 7.35
C PHE A 199 4.68 4.75 7.00
N PRO A 200 4.89 5.06 5.71
CA PRO A 200 5.85 6.10 5.30
C PRO A 200 5.50 7.51 5.79
N HIS A 201 4.24 7.78 6.16
CA HIS A 201 3.80 9.08 6.66
C HIS A 201 3.83 9.16 8.20
N LEU A 202 4.05 8.04 8.89
CA LEU A 202 4.28 8.00 10.33
C LEU A 202 5.77 8.05 10.67
N THR A 203 6.06 8.40 11.93
CA THR A 203 7.34 8.12 12.58
C THR A 203 7.10 7.29 13.81
N LEU A 204 7.48 6.01 13.79
CA LEU A 204 7.48 5.16 14.98
C LEU A 204 8.82 5.33 15.70
N LEU A 205 8.78 5.89 16.91
CA LEU A 205 10.00 6.19 17.68
C LEU A 205 10.73 4.90 18.09
N SER A 206 12.01 4.79 17.71
CA SER A 206 12.78 3.55 17.86
C SER A 206 13.02 3.13 19.30
N ASN A 207 13.24 4.09 20.19
CA ASN A 207 13.58 3.83 21.60
C ASN A 207 12.38 3.56 22.50
N GLN A 208 11.16 3.60 21.96
CA GLN A 208 9.92 3.53 22.76
C GLN A 208 8.99 2.48 22.15
N ILE A 209 8.07 2.86 21.26
CA ILE A 209 7.24 1.89 20.53
C ILE A 209 8.07 0.82 19.82
N GLY A 210 9.27 1.15 19.33
CA GLY A 210 10.17 0.16 18.74
C GLY A 210 10.57 -0.94 19.72
N THR A 211 10.94 -0.58 20.96
CA THR A 211 11.21 -1.53 22.04
C THR A 211 9.97 -2.33 22.42
N SER A 212 8.80 -1.69 22.53
CA SER A 212 7.53 -2.37 22.83
C SER A 212 7.18 -3.43 21.78
N LEU A 213 7.35 -3.12 20.50
CA LEU A 213 7.05 -4.05 19.40
C LEU A 213 8.06 -5.19 19.33
N GLN A 214 9.34 -4.94 19.63
CA GLN A 214 10.37 -5.98 19.65
C GLN A 214 10.22 -6.94 20.84
N GLY A 215 9.77 -6.43 21.99
CA GLY A 215 9.52 -7.20 23.22
C GLY A 215 8.05 -7.55 23.47
N TRP A 216 7.22 -7.59 22.42
CA TRP A 216 5.77 -7.70 22.57
C TRP A 216 5.35 -8.98 23.30
N SER A 217 4.60 -8.82 24.39
CA SER A 217 4.10 -9.93 25.22
C SER A 217 2.60 -9.88 25.46
N ALA A 218 1.91 -8.83 24.99
CA ALA A 218 0.48 -8.68 25.15
C ALA A 218 -0.31 -9.61 24.23
N ARG A 219 -1.61 -9.75 24.49
CA ARG A 219 -2.51 -10.57 23.69
C ARG A 219 -2.61 -10.08 22.24
N GLN A 220 -2.87 -11.02 21.34
CA GLN A 220 -2.94 -10.79 19.90
C GLN A 220 -4.02 -9.78 19.50
N ASN A 221 -5.16 -9.77 20.19
CA ASN A 221 -6.24 -8.80 19.94
C ASN A 221 -5.82 -7.35 20.22
N VAL A 222 -4.99 -7.11 21.24
CA VAL A 222 -4.42 -5.78 21.53
C VAL A 222 -3.52 -5.34 20.38
N LEU A 223 -2.68 -6.25 19.89
CA LEU A 223 -1.79 -5.98 18.76
C LEU A 223 -2.58 -5.65 17.49
N PHE A 224 -3.63 -6.41 17.19
CA PHE A 224 -4.49 -6.14 16.02
C PHE A 224 -5.20 -4.80 16.12
N LYS A 225 -5.68 -4.40 17.31
CA LYS A 225 -6.24 -3.06 17.49
C LYS A 225 -5.20 -1.95 17.39
N ALA A 226 -3.96 -2.20 17.83
CA ALA A 226 -2.86 -1.27 17.63
C ALA A 226 -2.49 -1.14 16.13
N ARG A 227 -2.46 -2.25 15.39
CA ARG A 227 -2.27 -2.26 13.93
C ARG A 227 -3.37 -1.47 13.22
N ASP A 228 -4.63 -1.69 13.58
CA ASP A 228 -5.77 -0.97 12.99
C ASP A 228 -5.63 0.55 13.23
N ALA A 229 -5.23 0.94 14.44
CA ALA A 229 -4.94 2.34 14.76
C ALA A 229 -3.77 2.92 13.93
N LEU A 230 -2.68 2.18 13.75
CA LEU A 230 -1.56 2.60 12.90
C LEU A 230 -1.98 2.77 11.43
N ASN A 231 -2.80 1.86 10.90
CA ASN A 231 -3.32 1.98 9.53
C ASN A 231 -4.17 3.25 9.34
N VAL A 232 -5.02 3.59 10.32
CA VAL A 232 -5.83 4.82 10.25
C VAL A 232 -4.97 6.07 10.42
N LEU A 233 -4.01 6.08 11.35
CA LEU A 233 -3.09 7.20 11.53
C LEU A 233 -2.25 7.47 10.28
N GLU A 234 -1.82 6.41 9.58
CA GLU A 234 -1.10 6.51 8.31
C GLU A 234 -1.99 7.13 7.22
N SER A 235 -3.22 6.63 7.08
CA SER A 235 -4.19 7.17 6.11
C SER A 235 -4.53 8.64 6.39
N PHE A 236 -4.66 9.00 7.68
CA PHE A 236 -4.84 10.38 8.11
C PHE A 236 -3.63 11.24 7.73
N SER A 237 -2.41 10.75 7.99
CA SER A 237 -1.18 11.51 7.74
C SER A 237 -0.95 11.74 6.24
N GLU A 238 -1.30 10.77 5.39
CA GLU A 238 -1.29 10.95 3.94
C GLU A 238 -2.25 12.07 3.51
N LYS A 239 -3.52 12.01 3.92
CA LYS A 239 -4.54 13.02 3.63
C LYS A 239 -4.21 14.39 4.21
N TRP A 240 -3.56 14.44 5.37
CA TRP A 240 -3.13 15.69 5.97
C TRP A 240 -2.05 16.36 5.12
N ARG A 241 -1.08 15.58 4.64
CA ARG A 241 -0.01 16.07 3.76
C ARG A 241 -0.49 16.43 2.35
N SER A 242 -1.56 15.82 1.86
CA SER A 242 -2.20 16.21 0.59
C SER A 242 -3.03 17.49 0.72
N GLY A 243 -3.22 18.01 1.94
CA GLY A 243 -3.99 19.22 2.20
C GLY A 243 -5.50 18.99 2.34
N GLU A 244 -5.97 17.74 2.39
CA GLU A 244 -7.39 17.43 2.66
C GLU A 244 -7.80 17.83 4.08
N TYR A 245 -6.88 17.78 5.03
CA TYR A 245 -7.07 18.27 6.39
C TYR A 245 -6.19 19.49 6.66
N VAL A 246 -6.74 20.51 7.33
CA VAL A 246 -5.98 21.71 7.71
C VAL A 246 -5.15 21.47 8.98
N GLU A 247 -5.69 20.69 9.90
CA GLU A 247 -5.10 20.41 11.21
C GLU A 247 -5.48 19.02 11.72
N TYR A 248 -4.88 18.62 12.84
CA TYR A 248 -5.27 17.39 13.53
C TYR A 248 -6.52 17.58 14.38
N ARG A 249 -7.49 16.66 14.25
CA ARG A 249 -8.67 16.54 15.11
C ARG A 249 -8.99 15.06 15.35
N HIS A 250 -9.49 14.71 16.55
CA HIS A 250 -9.82 13.32 16.89
C HIS A 250 -10.92 12.76 15.98
N GLU A 251 -11.84 13.63 15.57
CA GLU A 251 -12.97 13.37 14.67
C GLU A 251 -12.50 12.74 13.36
N TYR A 252 -11.43 13.25 12.77
CA TYR A 252 -10.95 12.79 11.47
C TYR A 252 -10.46 11.34 11.51
N LEU A 253 -9.96 10.87 12.65
CA LEU A 253 -9.60 9.46 12.79
C LEU A 253 -10.84 8.56 12.84
N ARG A 254 -11.94 9.04 13.45
CA ARG A 254 -13.21 8.31 13.47
C ARG A 254 -13.86 8.26 12.09
N ASP A 255 -13.81 9.37 11.34
CA ASP A 255 -14.31 9.45 9.97
C ASP A 255 -13.55 8.51 9.02
N LEU A 256 -12.26 8.28 9.29
CA LEU A 256 -11.42 7.30 8.61
C LEU A 256 -11.61 5.85 9.14
N GLY A 257 -12.57 5.62 10.01
CA GLY A 257 -12.98 4.28 10.46
C GLY A 257 -12.25 3.76 11.70
N LEU A 258 -11.57 4.61 12.48
CA LEU A 258 -10.98 4.16 13.74
C LEU A 258 -12.08 3.83 14.75
N ALA A 259 -12.30 2.53 14.99
CA ALA A 259 -13.28 2.05 15.95
C ALA A 259 -12.87 2.27 17.42
N ALA A 260 -11.57 2.44 17.68
CA ALA A 260 -11.06 2.68 19.02
C ALA A 260 -11.26 4.15 19.44
N GLU A 261 -11.56 4.38 20.71
CA GLU A 261 -11.68 5.74 21.24
C GLU A 261 -10.31 6.44 21.22
N VAL A 262 -10.32 7.71 20.80
CA VAL A 262 -9.15 8.59 20.84
C VAL A 262 -9.48 9.77 21.74
N SER A 263 -8.56 10.11 22.63
CA SER A 263 -8.70 11.23 23.56
C SER A 263 -7.34 11.84 23.90
N GLY A 264 -7.37 13.06 24.42
CA GLY A 264 -6.23 13.68 25.08
C GLY A 264 -6.13 13.25 26.54
N GLU A 265 -5.09 13.73 27.22
CA GLU A 265 -4.94 13.54 28.68
C GLU A 265 -5.91 14.44 29.45
N SER A 266 -6.34 13.97 30.63
CA SER A 266 -7.24 14.74 31.51
C SER A 266 -6.52 15.89 32.21
N ASP A 267 -7.29 16.86 32.70
CA ASP A 267 -6.75 17.97 33.50
C ASP A 267 -5.96 17.52 34.73
N SER A 268 -6.36 16.40 35.35
CA SER A 268 -5.64 15.81 36.49
C SER A 268 -4.22 15.33 36.13
N VAL A 269 -4.01 14.85 34.90
CA VAL A 269 -2.71 14.45 34.38
C VAL A 269 -1.92 15.69 33.93
N ASN A 270 -2.59 16.61 33.21
CA ASN A 270 -1.99 17.83 32.68
C ASN A 270 -1.43 18.76 33.77
N ASN A 271 -2.13 18.85 34.90
CA ASN A 271 -1.74 19.71 36.02
C ASN A 271 -0.71 19.07 36.97
N ALA A 272 -0.45 17.76 36.83
CA ALA A 272 0.50 17.04 37.67
C ALA A 272 1.84 16.85 36.95
N SER A 273 2.85 17.65 37.32
CA SER A 273 4.18 17.66 36.68
C SER A 273 4.81 16.26 36.53
N LYS A 274 4.69 15.38 37.52
CA LYS A 274 5.22 14.01 37.45
C LYS A 274 4.52 13.17 36.38
N LYS A 275 3.19 13.23 36.30
CA LYS A 275 2.38 12.45 35.36
C LYS A 275 2.57 12.95 33.93
N LYS A 276 2.61 14.27 33.76
CA LYS A 276 2.92 14.92 32.48
C LYS A 276 4.27 14.47 31.92
N LYS A 277 5.30 14.35 32.77
CA LYS A 277 6.65 13.90 32.36
C LYS A 277 6.67 12.50 31.75
N GLU A 278 5.81 11.58 32.20
CA GLU A 278 5.74 10.22 31.62
C GLU A 278 5.22 10.22 30.18
N ARG A 279 4.56 11.30 29.73
CA ARG A 279 4.06 11.47 28.35
C ARG A 279 4.95 12.39 27.53
N ILE A 280 6.11 12.77 28.06
CA ILE A 280 7.13 13.51 27.31
C ILE A 280 8.09 12.49 26.70
N PHE A 281 8.19 12.52 25.38
CA PHE A 281 9.03 11.62 24.61
C PHE A 281 10.05 12.40 23.80
N TRP A 282 11.21 11.79 23.57
CA TRP A 282 12.26 12.36 22.73
C TRP A 282 12.04 11.95 21.28
N LEU A 283 12.00 12.94 20.39
CA LEU A 283 12.10 12.73 18.96
C LEU A 283 13.56 12.45 18.56
N ASP A 284 13.75 11.88 17.37
CA ASP A 284 15.09 11.56 16.85
C ASP A 284 15.96 12.80 16.63
N ASP A 285 15.35 13.98 16.50
CA ASP A 285 16.04 15.29 16.38
C ASP A 285 16.43 15.90 17.75
N GLY A 286 16.16 15.21 18.85
CA GLY A 286 16.46 15.66 20.20
C GLY A 286 15.41 16.61 20.81
N ARG A 287 14.29 16.89 20.13
CA ARG A 287 13.18 17.64 20.76
C ARG A 287 12.41 16.75 21.73
N GLN A 288 11.97 17.34 22.83
CA GLN A 288 10.97 16.74 23.71
C GLN A 288 9.57 17.16 23.27
N VAL A 289 8.69 16.18 23.07
CA VAL A 289 7.29 16.42 22.72
C VAL A 289 6.35 15.79 23.74
N TYR A 290 5.24 16.46 23.98
CA TYR A 290 4.20 15.98 24.87
C TYR A 290 3.16 15.20 24.04
N CYS A 291 3.14 13.87 24.20
CA CYS A 291 2.21 12.98 23.50
C CYS A 291 0.93 12.77 24.34
N GLU A 292 0.10 13.79 24.43
CA GLU A 292 -1.17 13.72 25.16
C GLU A 292 -2.23 12.86 24.46
N ASN A 293 -2.21 12.87 23.13
CA ASN A 293 -3.18 12.13 22.34
C ASN A 293 -2.88 10.64 22.42
N HIS A 294 -3.91 9.85 22.66
CA HIS A 294 -3.78 8.41 22.73
C HIS A 294 -5.02 7.67 22.23
N VAL A 295 -4.77 6.52 21.62
CA VAL A 295 -5.80 5.55 21.26
C VAL A 295 -5.98 4.56 22.40
N LYS A 296 -7.22 4.36 22.85
CA LYS A 296 -7.56 3.39 23.89
C LYS A 296 -7.66 1.99 23.28
N LEU A 297 -6.80 1.08 23.75
CA LEU A 297 -6.75 -0.31 23.32
C LEU A 297 -7.32 -1.24 24.42
N PRO A 298 -7.65 -2.49 24.10
CA PRO A 298 -8.07 -3.48 25.09
C PRO A 298 -7.03 -3.71 26.20
N ASP A 299 -7.47 -4.31 27.30
CA ASP A 299 -6.62 -4.69 28.44
C ASP A 299 -5.85 -3.49 29.06
N GLY A 300 -6.41 -2.29 28.95
CA GLY A 300 -5.81 -1.07 29.48
C GLY A 300 -4.60 -0.56 28.69
N TYR A 301 -4.36 -1.09 27.49
CA TYR A 301 -3.27 -0.61 26.64
C TYR A 301 -3.60 0.75 26.00
N ARG A 302 -2.56 1.49 25.66
CA ARG A 302 -2.61 2.82 25.04
C ARG A 302 -1.57 2.92 23.93
N LEU A 303 -1.95 3.56 22.84
CA LEU A 303 -1.02 4.00 21.80
C LEU A 303 -0.95 5.53 21.86
N HIS A 304 0.15 6.09 22.36
CA HIS A 304 0.34 7.55 22.43
C HIS A 304 1.05 8.07 21.20
N PHE A 305 0.63 9.25 20.74
CA PHE A 305 1.22 9.92 19.59
C PHE A 305 1.19 11.44 19.73
N TYR A 306 2.03 12.08 18.93
CA TYR A 306 2.11 13.54 18.78
C TYR A 306 1.83 13.92 17.33
N ALA A 307 0.91 14.87 17.14
CA ALA A 307 0.59 15.44 15.84
C ALA A 307 1.38 16.73 15.63
N ASP A 308 2.42 16.66 14.80
CA ASP A 308 3.24 17.81 14.46
C ASP A 308 2.57 18.61 13.33
N ALA A 309 1.86 19.67 13.69
CA ALA A 309 1.17 20.53 12.74
C ALA A 309 2.11 21.24 11.75
N VAL A 310 3.36 21.51 12.14
CA VAL A 310 4.33 22.21 11.29
C VAL A 310 4.79 21.30 10.13
N ASN A 311 5.04 20.03 10.44
CA ASN A 311 5.52 19.06 9.45
C ASN A 311 4.41 18.14 8.91
N GLN A 312 3.16 18.34 9.35
CA GLN A 312 1.99 17.51 9.07
C GLN A 312 2.30 16.02 9.22
N ARG A 313 2.89 15.68 10.38
CA ARG A 313 3.41 14.33 10.64
C ARG A 313 2.99 13.82 11.99
N ILE A 314 2.63 12.54 12.05
CA ILE A 314 2.31 11.85 13.30
C ILE A 314 3.53 11.08 13.80
N TYR A 315 3.93 11.36 15.03
CA TYR A 315 4.96 10.63 15.76
C TYR A 315 4.29 9.68 16.73
N VAL A 316 4.41 8.38 16.51
CA VAL A 316 3.89 7.36 17.43
C VAL A 316 4.98 7.04 18.43
N ALA A 317 4.73 7.40 19.68
CA ALA A 317 5.75 7.35 20.72
C ALA A 317 5.68 6.07 21.55
N TYR A 318 4.49 5.68 22.00
CA TYR A 318 4.34 4.61 22.97
C TYR A 318 3.24 3.64 22.56
N LEU A 319 3.48 2.36 22.82
CA LEU A 319 2.47 1.30 22.77
C LEU A 319 2.70 0.38 23.96
N GLY A 320 1.75 0.35 24.90
CA GLY A 320 1.89 -0.42 26.13
C GLY A 320 0.74 -0.19 27.11
N PRO A 321 0.82 -0.72 28.33
CA PRO A 321 -0.17 -0.49 29.38
C PRO A 321 -0.38 1.00 29.69
N HIS A 322 -1.49 1.31 30.34
CA HIS A 322 -1.79 2.67 30.79
C HIS A 322 -0.63 3.24 31.64
N LEU A 323 -0.15 4.43 31.31
CA LEU A 323 0.84 5.17 32.10
C LEU A 323 0.23 5.64 33.43
N THR A 324 1.04 6.02 34.42
CA THR A 324 0.54 6.30 35.77
C THR A 324 -0.47 7.44 35.77
N LEU A 325 -1.61 7.23 36.44
CA LEU A 325 -2.75 8.17 36.51
C LEU A 325 -2.64 9.23 37.57
#